data_AF-A0A6H9KH48-F1
#
_entry.id   AF-A0A6H9KH48-F1
#
_cell.length_a   1.000
_cell.length_b   1.000
_cell.length_c   1.000
_cell.angle_alpha   90.00
_cell.angle_beta   90.00
_cell.angle_gamma   90.00
#
_symmetry.space_group_name_H-M   'P 1'
#
loop_
_entity.id
_entity.type
_entity.pdbx_description
1 polymer ?
#
loop_
_entity_poly.entity_id
_entity_poly.type
_entity_poly.pdbx_seq_one_letter_code
_entity_poly.pdbx_strand_id
1 'polypeptide(L)'
;MVEVDQKKKGLFFGQKLEIIIRLINRQSLLPFFETLNTSELVETHDFLWDTMLAIHSRTQSQEFRRDEVTKKMVSSAKYQKMQGCDLRIDYCKGVECIWSNPECAGKKIKANLDIISQQIMKYFNQEKAKS
;
A
#
# COMPACT_ATOMS: atom_id res chain seq x y z
N MET A 1 15.68 20.73 25.38
CA MET A 1 15.87 20.84 23.92
C MET A 1 15.58 19.48 23.33
N VAL A 2 14.46 19.34 22.62
CA VAL A 2 14.08 18.09 21.96
C VAL A 2 14.12 18.37 20.46
N GLU A 3 15.29 18.19 19.85
CA GLU A 3 15.41 18.13 18.40
C GLU A 3 15.03 16.71 17.96
N VAL A 4 13.76 16.50 17.65
CA VAL A 4 13.31 15.32 16.88
C VAL A 4 13.22 15.76 15.43
N ASP A 5 14.38 15.93 14.80
CA ASP A 5 14.47 16.07 13.34
C ASP A 5 14.65 14.66 12.74
N GLN A 6 13.61 13.83 12.87
CA GLN A 6 13.47 12.66 12.01
C GLN A 6 13.01 13.17 10.64
N LYS A 7 13.96 13.59 9.80
CA LYS A 7 13.73 13.76 8.36
C LYS A 7 12.97 12.55 7.84
N LYS A 8 11.69 12.73 7.50
CA LYS A 8 10.90 11.80 6.68
C LYS A 8 11.69 11.57 5.39
N LYS A 9 12.51 10.53 5.34
CA LYS A 9 13.16 10.10 4.10
C LYS A 9 12.08 9.40 3.31
N GLY A 10 11.44 10.21 2.48
CA GLY A 10 10.40 9.71 1.62
C GLY A 10 10.91 8.86 0.48
N LEU A 11 9.99 8.25 -0.25
CA LEU A 11 10.31 7.41 -1.39
C LEU A 11 11.08 8.23 -2.42
N PHE A 12 12.32 7.81 -2.70
CA PHE A 12 13.15 8.44 -3.71
C PHE A 12 12.54 8.23 -5.10
N PHE A 13 12.84 9.14 -6.03
CA PHE A 13 12.33 9.05 -7.39
C PHE A 13 12.64 7.70 -8.05
N GLY A 14 13.84 7.15 -7.84
CA GLY A 14 14.23 5.83 -8.36
C GLY A 14 13.35 4.70 -7.82
N GLN A 15 12.94 4.75 -6.55
CA GLN A 15 12.03 3.77 -5.95
C GLN A 15 10.62 3.88 -6.57
N LYS A 16 10.12 5.10 -6.80
CA LYS A 16 8.83 5.32 -7.47
C LYS A 16 8.85 4.81 -8.92
N LEU A 17 9.94 5.06 -9.63
CA LEU A 17 10.12 4.59 -11.00
C LEU A 17 10.20 3.06 -11.06
N GLU A 18 10.94 2.42 -10.15
CA GLU A 18 11.01 0.96 -10.04
C GLU A 18 9.62 0.34 -9.82
N ILE A 19 8.78 0.95 -8.97
CA ILE A 19 7.40 0.50 -8.78
C ILE A 19 6.62 0.55 -10.10
N ILE A 20 6.67 1.69 -10.81
CA ILE A 20 5.97 1.86 -12.09
C ILE A 20 6.45 0.83 -13.12
N ILE A 21 7.78 0.66 -13.26
CA ILE A 21 8.38 -0.30 -14.19
C ILE A 21 7.86 -1.71 -13.89
N ARG A 22 7.84 -2.13 -12.62
CA ARG A 22 7.32 -3.44 -12.23
C ARG A 22 5.83 -3.59 -12.51
N LEU A 23 5.02 -2.56 -12.24
CA LEU A 23 3.58 -2.58 -12.55
C LEU A 23 3.33 -2.77 -14.05
N ILE A 24 4.03 -2.01 -14.89
CA ILE A 24 3.93 -2.08 -16.35
C ILE A 24 4.40 -3.45 -16.85
N ASN A 25 5.53 -3.94 -16.34
CA ASN A 25 6.10 -5.24 -16.70
C ASN A 25 5.41 -6.43 -16.04
N ARG A 26 4.35 -6.21 -15.26
CA ARG A 26 3.58 -7.26 -14.56
C ARG A 26 4.44 -8.11 -13.63
N GLN A 27 5.47 -7.51 -13.06
CA GLN A 27 6.36 -8.16 -12.10
C GLN A 27 5.80 -8.03 -10.69
N SER A 28 6.04 -9.04 -9.87
CA SER A 28 5.69 -8.95 -8.45
C SER A 28 6.45 -7.79 -7.80
N LEU A 29 5.72 -6.99 -7.04
CA LEU A 29 6.26 -5.91 -6.21
C LEU A 29 6.66 -6.41 -4.82
N LEU A 30 6.26 -7.62 -4.41
CA LEU A 30 6.59 -8.17 -3.10
C LEU A 30 8.11 -8.18 -2.83
N PRO A 31 9.00 -8.66 -3.74
CA PRO A 31 10.44 -8.62 -3.50
C PRO A 31 10.97 -7.20 -3.31
N PHE A 32 10.38 -6.21 -4.00
CA PHE A 32 10.77 -4.82 -3.84
C PHE A 32 10.30 -4.28 -2.48
N PHE A 33 9.07 -4.56 -2.06
CA PHE A 33 8.56 -4.15 -0.75
C PHE A 33 9.35 -4.75 0.43
N GLU A 34 9.93 -5.94 0.27
CA GLU A 34 10.81 -6.52 1.29
C GLU A 34 12.07 -5.71 1.56
N THR A 35 12.49 -4.85 0.61
CA THR A 35 13.67 -3.98 0.76
C THR A 35 13.36 -2.67 1.49
N LEU A 36 12.08 -2.35 1.71
CA LEU A 36 11.63 -1.07 2.25
C LEU A 36 11.42 -1.13 3.77
N ASN A 37 11.79 -0.05 4.44
CA ASN A 37 11.43 0.16 5.84
C ASN A 37 9.96 0.60 5.99
N THR A 38 9.43 0.59 7.23
CA THR A 38 8.01 0.89 7.47
C THR A 38 7.59 2.29 7.02
N SER A 39 8.47 3.30 7.13
CA SER A 39 8.16 4.65 6.64
C SER A 39 8.05 4.68 5.12
N GLU A 40 8.98 4.02 4.42
CA GLU A 40 8.95 3.89 2.96
C GLU A 40 7.71 3.10 2.49
N LEU A 41 7.28 2.07 3.24
CA LEU A 41 6.07 1.32 2.95
C LEU A 41 4.80 2.17 3.07
N VAL A 42 4.71 3.06 4.06
CA VAL A 42 3.59 4.01 4.18
C VAL A 42 3.55 4.94 2.97
N GLU A 43 4.69 5.48 2.57
CA GLU A 43 4.73 6.36 1.41
C GLU A 43 4.48 5.62 0.08
N THR A 44 4.93 4.38 -0.02
CA THR A 44 4.60 3.49 -1.14
C THR A 44 3.09 3.29 -1.22
N HIS A 45 2.43 3.17 -0.06
CA HIS A 45 0.99 2.97 0.00
C HIS A 45 0.25 4.18 -0.56
N ASP A 46 0.62 5.40 -0.14
CA ASP A 46 0.02 6.62 -0.66
C ASP A 46 0.30 6.77 -2.17
N PHE A 47 1.54 6.53 -2.60
CA PHE A 47 1.91 6.58 -4.01
C PHE A 47 1.11 5.59 -4.88
N LEU A 48 0.92 4.35 -4.44
CA LEU A 48 0.14 3.36 -5.18
C LEU A 48 -1.35 3.71 -5.20
N TRP A 49 -1.90 4.29 -4.13
CA TRP A 49 -3.28 4.80 -4.14
C TRP A 49 -3.47 5.89 -5.19
N ASP A 50 -2.59 6.88 -5.22
CA ASP A 50 -2.65 7.97 -6.20
C ASP A 50 -2.48 7.44 -7.62
N THR A 51 -1.53 6.52 -7.83
CA THR A 51 -1.30 5.86 -9.12
C THR A 51 -2.53 5.08 -9.57
N MET A 52 -3.16 4.31 -8.67
CA MET A 52 -4.36 3.55 -8.96
C MET A 52 -5.53 4.45 -9.34
N LEU A 53 -5.73 5.56 -8.62
CA LEU A 53 -6.78 6.53 -8.92
C LEU A 53 -6.56 7.17 -10.30
N ALA A 54 -5.32 7.56 -10.61
CA ALA A 54 -4.97 8.16 -11.89
C ALA A 54 -5.16 7.18 -13.07
N ILE A 55 -4.85 5.89 -12.89
CA ILE A 55 -5.09 4.87 -13.90
C ILE A 55 -6.59 4.59 -14.04
N HIS A 56 -7.32 4.47 -12.92
CA HIS A 56 -8.76 4.25 -12.93
C HIS A 56 -9.48 5.35 -13.71
N SER A 57 -9.19 6.62 -13.41
CA SER A 57 -9.86 7.77 -14.04
C SER A 57 -9.63 7.85 -15.56
N ARG A 58 -8.58 7.19 -16.07
CA ARG A 58 -8.22 7.18 -17.50
C ARG A 58 -8.72 5.94 -18.24
N THR A 59 -8.87 4.82 -17.55
CA THR A 59 -9.11 3.51 -18.16
C THR A 59 -10.50 2.95 -17.87
N GLN A 60 -11.13 3.39 -16.78
CA GLN A 60 -12.42 2.86 -16.32
C GLN A 60 -13.53 3.89 -16.57
N SER A 61 -14.67 3.40 -17.06
CA SER A 61 -15.87 4.25 -17.28
C SER A 61 -16.75 4.41 -16.04
N GLN A 62 -16.53 3.58 -15.02
CA GLN A 62 -17.32 3.57 -13.79
C GLN A 62 -16.67 4.48 -12.72
N GLU A 63 -17.49 4.99 -11.81
CA GLU A 63 -17.00 5.77 -10.67
C GLU A 63 -16.07 4.92 -9.77
N PHE A 64 -15.01 5.53 -9.26
CA PHE A 64 -14.09 4.85 -8.37
C PHE A 64 -14.71 4.65 -6.99
N ARG A 65 -14.74 3.40 -6.53
CA ARG A 65 -15.26 3.01 -5.22
C ARG A 65 -14.18 2.45 -4.32
N ARG A 66 -13.77 3.21 -3.30
CA ARG A 66 -12.70 2.82 -2.36
C ARG A 66 -13.01 1.52 -1.62
N ASP A 67 -14.28 1.25 -1.35
CA ASP A 67 -14.75 0.02 -0.71
C ASP A 67 -14.49 -1.23 -1.55
N GLU A 68 -14.43 -1.13 -2.88
CA GLU A 68 -14.16 -2.28 -3.76
C GLU A 68 -12.73 -2.82 -3.66
N VAL A 69 -11.80 -1.96 -3.26
CA VAL A 69 -10.41 -2.31 -3.01
C VAL A 69 -10.23 -2.71 -1.54
N THR A 70 -10.72 -1.89 -0.62
CA THR A 70 -10.52 -2.10 0.83
C THR A 70 -11.27 -3.33 1.37
N LYS A 71 -12.38 -3.77 0.75
CA LYS A 71 -13.05 -5.04 1.12
C LYS A 71 -12.18 -6.29 0.93
N LYS A 72 -11.15 -6.21 0.10
CA LYS A 72 -10.18 -7.30 -0.13
C LYS A 72 -9.07 -7.29 0.93
N MET A 73 -8.94 -6.21 1.70
CA MET A 73 -7.92 -6.06 2.74
C MET A 73 -8.39 -6.68 4.06
N VAL A 74 -7.45 -7.27 4.80
CA VAL A 74 -7.71 -7.74 6.16
C VAL A 74 -7.81 -6.53 7.08
N SER A 75 -8.91 -6.43 7.83
CA SER A 75 -9.09 -5.33 8.79
C SER A 75 -7.98 -5.33 9.85
N SER A 76 -7.66 -4.16 10.41
CA SER A 76 -6.63 -4.02 11.46
C SER A 76 -6.87 -4.99 12.62
N ALA A 77 -8.09 -5.03 13.14
CA ALA A 77 -8.45 -5.87 14.28
C ALA A 77 -8.28 -7.37 13.96
N LYS A 78 -8.71 -7.81 12.77
CA LYS A 78 -8.54 -9.21 12.35
C LYS A 78 -7.06 -9.56 12.18
N TYR A 79 -6.28 -8.66 11.57
CA TYR A 79 -4.85 -8.85 11.38
C TYR A 79 -4.10 -8.97 12.71
N GLN A 80 -4.36 -8.08 13.67
CA GLN A 80 -3.74 -8.12 15.00
C GLN A 80 -4.01 -9.46 15.69
N LYS A 81 -5.27 -9.93 15.67
CA LYS A 81 -5.64 -11.23 16.24
C LYS A 81 -4.92 -12.41 15.57
N MET A 82 -4.75 -12.37 14.25
CA MET A 82 -4.04 -13.42 13.50
C MET A 82 -2.54 -13.47 13.82
N GLN A 83 -1.93 -12.32 14.13
CA GLN A 83 -0.50 -12.22 14.39
C GLN A 83 -0.14 -12.26 15.89
N GLY A 84 -1.13 -12.42 16.78
CA GLY A 84 -0.90 -12.35 18.22
C GLY A 84 -0.36 -11.00 18.70
N CYS A 85 -0.66 -9.92 17.97
CA CYS A 85 -0.24 -8.57 18.36
C CYS A 85 -1.18 -8.10 19.50
N ASP A 86 -0.75 -8.24 20.77
CA ASP A 86 -1.51 -7.94 22.02
C ASP A 86 -1.74 -6.43 22.30
N LEU A 87 -1.50 -5.56 21.32
CA LEU A 87 -1.79 -4.15 21.48
C LEU A 87 -3.31 -3.93 21.50
N ARG A 88 -3.77 -3.16 22.49
CA ARG A 88 -5.14 -2.64 22.61
C ARG A 88 -5.66 -2.18 21.23
N ILE A 89 -6.82 -2.68 20.80
CA ILE A 89 -7.39 -2.53 19.44
C ILE A 89 -7.47 -1.06 18.99
N ASP A 90 -7.62 -0.16 19.95
CA ASP A 90 -7.63 1.30 19.80
C ASP A 90 -6.27 1.90 19.38
N TYR A 91 -5.14 1.31 19.79
CA TYR A 91 -3.77 1.75 19.42
C TYR A 91 -3.34 1.35 18.00
N CYS A 92 -4.13 0.50 17.33
CA CYS A 92 -3.84 0.06 15.97
C CYS A 92 -4.82 0.64 14.94
N LYS A 93 -5.51 1.73 15.33
CA LYS A 93 -6.16 2.67 14.43
C LYS A 93 -5.13 3.71 14.00
N GLY A 94 -4.82 3.75 12.71
CA GLY A 94 -3.93 4.78 12.19
C GLY A 94 -2.50 4.67 12.73
N VAL A 95 -1.73 5.70 12.44
CA VAL A 95 -0.26 5.81 12.46
C VAL A 95 0.44 5.35 13.75
N GLU A 96 -0.27 5.10 14.84
CA GLU A 96 0.27 4.72 16.16
C GLU A 96 0.88 3.30 16.18
N CYS A 97 0.28 2.34 15.47
CA CYS A 97 0.79 0.96 15.41
C CYS A 97 2.18 0.86 14.74
N ILE A 98 2.51 1.82 13.84
CA ILE A 98 3.83 1.89 13.18
C ILE A 98 4.95 2.11 14.19
N TRP A 99 4.68 2.89 15.25
CA TRP A 99 5.67 3.25 16.25
C TRP A 99 5.75 2.24 17.39
N SER A 100 4.66 1.53 17.68
CA SER A 100 4.61 0.51 18.76
C SER A 100 5.03 -0.89 18.30
N ASN A 101 4.77 -1.27 17.04
CA ASN A 101 5.23 -2.53 16.46
C ASN A 101 5.47 -2.37 14.94
N PRO A 102 6.64 -1.82 14.55
CA PRO A 102 6.94 -1.50 13.15
C PRO A 102 6.96 -2.72 12.24
N GLU A 103 7.26 -3.90 12.77
CA GLU A 103 7.26 -5.15 12.01
C GLU A 103 5.83 -5.63 11.69
N CYS A 104 4.94 -5.69 12.70
CA CYS A 104 3.51 -6.04 12.52
C CYS A 104 2.83 -5.02 11.58
N ALA A 105 3.15 -3.73 11.72
CA ALA A 105 2.67 -2.67 10.83
C ALA A 105 3.22 -2.83 9.39
N GLY A 106 4.52 -3.07 9.23
CA GLY A 106 5.16 -3.25 7.92
C GLY A 106 4.56 -4.43 7.15
N LYS A 107 4.43 -5.60 7.78
CA LYS A 107 3.82 -6.79 7.16
C LYS A 107 2.38 -6.54 6.71
N LYS A 108 1.59 -5.81 7.51
CA LYS A 108 0.23 -5.43 7.15
C LYS A 108 0.18 -4.46 5.98
N ILE A 109 1.05 -3.43 5.98
CA ILE A 109 1.12 -2.48 4.87
C ILE A 109 1.51 -3.22 3.59
N LYS A 110 2.51 -4.12 3.63
CA LYS A 110 2.88 -4.97 2.49
C LYS A 110 1.70 -5.76 1.93
N ALA A 111 0.87 -6.36 2.79
CA ALA A 111 -0.34 -7.07 2.35
C ALA A 111 -1.34 -6.13 1.65
N ASN A 112 -1.52 -4.91 2.15
CA ASN A 112 -2.35 -3.91 1.50
C ASN A 112 -1.77 -3.44 0.16
N LEU A 113 -0.45 -3.22 0.10
CA LEU A 113 0.27 -2.83 -1.12
C LEU A 113 0.11 -3.87 -2.23
N ASP A 114 0.18 -5.15 -1.88
CA ASP A 114 -0.06 -6.25 -2.82
C ASP A 114 -1.48 -6.19 -3.41
N ILE A 115 -2.50 -5.97 -2.58
CA ILE A 115 -3.90 -5.83 -3.04
C ILE A 115 -4.07 -4.63 -3.99
N ILE A 116 -3.47 -3.48 -3.66
CA ILE A 116 -3.54 -2.28 -4.51
C ILE A 116 -2.83 -2.54 -5.84
N SER A 117 -1.65 -3.16 -5.79
CA SER A 117 -0.86 -3.51 -6.97
C SER A 117 -1.63 -4.44 -7.92
N GLN A 118 -2.27 -5.47 -7.38
CA GLN A 118 -3.11 -6.38 -8.15
C GLN A 118 -4.32 -5.67 -8.75
N GLN A 119 -4.91 -4.70 -8.04
CA GLN A 119 -6.01 -3.90 -8.57
C GLN A 119 -5.57 -3.02 -9.74
N ILE A 120 -4.39 -2.37 -9.65
CA ILE A 120 -3.81 -1.60 -10.76
C ILE A 120 -3.60 -2.51 -11.98
N MET A 121 -3.01 -3.69 -11.78
CA MET A 121 -2.78 -4.66 -12.86
C MET A 121 -4.10 -5.12 -13.51
N LYS A 122 -5.22 -5.16 -12.77
CA LYS A 122 -6.54 -5.45 -13.36
C LYS A 122 -7.01 -4.36 -14.30
N TYR A 123 -6.78 -3.09 -13.99
CA TYR A 123 -7.15 -1.99 -14.89
C TYR A 123 -6.43 -2.09 -16.23
N PHE A 124 -5.15 -2.48 -16.23
CA PHE A 124 -4.41 -2.73 -17.48
C PHE A 124 -4.96 -3.88 -18.33
N ASN A 125 -5.70 -4.82 -17.75
CA ASN A 125 -6.27 -5.97 -18.47
C ASN A 125 -7.70 -5.72 -18.99
N GLN A 126 -8.39 -4.70 -18.47
CA GLN A 126 -9.81 -4.46 -18.76
C GLN A 126 -10.06 -3.51 -19.96
N GLU A 127 -9.01 -3.00 -20.61
CA GLU A 127 -9.12 -2.07 -21.77
C GLU A 127 -9.69 -2.69 -23.06
N LYS A 128 -10.10 -3.97 -23.11
CA LYS A 128 -10.55 -4.65 -24.35
C LYS A 128 -11.94 -5.28 -24.32
N ALA A 129 -12.87 -4.79 -23.50
CA ALA A 129 -14.26 -5.27 -23.52
C ALA A 129 -15.24 -4.34 -24.28
N LYS A 130 -14.75 -3.35 -25.01
CA LYS A 130 -15.56 -2.48 -25.89
C LYS A 130 -14.80 -2.23 -27.20
N SER A 131 -14.63 -3.29 -27.99
CA SER A 131 -14.46 -3.20 -29.45
C SER A 131 -15.83 -3.18 -30.11
#